data_AF-I0L062-F1
#
_entry.id   AF-I0L062-F1
#
_cell.length_a   1.000
_cell.length_b   1.000
_cell.length_c   1.000
_cell.angle_alpha   90.00
_cell.angle_beta   90.00
_cell.angle_gamma   90.00
#
_symmetry.space_group_name_H-M   'P 1'
#
loop_
_entity.id
_entity.type
_entity.pdbx_description
1 polymer ?
#
loop_
_entity_poly.entity_id
_entity_poly.type
_entity_poly.pdbx_seq_one_letter_code
_entity_poly.pdbx_strand_id
1 'polypeptide(L)' 'MVVVNMVEKFGVDDVLERSWELPPDVVEPLRTHVDVAPGEWVVNSWPMTAQLASIVQPWVDEPIDLTTNSWFVSSAQATA' A
#
# COMPACT_ATOMS: atom_id res chain seq x y z
N MET A 1 -9.40 -16.78 -3.74
CA MET A 1 -8.33 -15.82 -3.39
C MET A 1 -8.90 -14.43 -3.55
N VAL A 2 -8.84 -13.65 -2.48
CA VAL A 2 -9.21 -12.22 -2.52
C VAL A 2 -7.90 -11.45 -2.58
N VAL A 3 -7.78 -10.53 -3.53
CA VAL A 3 -6.65 -9.60 -3.57
C VAL A 3 -6.97 -8.47 -2.61
N VAL A 4 -6.11 -8.25 -1.63
CA VAL A 4 -6.20 -7.12 -0.70
C VAL A 4 -5.07 -6.16 -0.97
N ASN A 5 -5.41 -4.88 -1.07
CA ASN A 5 -4.44 -3.81 -1.15
C ASN A 5 -3.94 -3.53 0.25
N MET A 6 -2.67 -3.17 0.39
CA MET A 6 -2.09 -2.91 1.70
C MET A 6 -1.05 -1.81 1.65
N VAL A 7 -0.92 -1.11 2.78
CA VAL A 7 0.26 -0.32 3.10
C VAL A 7 1.23 -1.22 3.83
N GLU A 8 2.50 -1.17 3.47
CA GLU A 8 3.56 -1.94 4.09
C GLU A 8 4.68 -1.00 4.55
N LYS A 9 5.26 -1.34 5.70
CA LYS A 9 6.44 -0.67 6.24
C LYS A 9 7.55 -1.69 6.45
N PHE A 10 8.71 -1.39 5.90
CA PHE A 10 9.91 -2.21 6.00
C PHE A 10 10.96 -1.54 6.88
N GLY A 11 11.66 -2.36 7.68
CA GLY A 11 12.79 -1.95 8.49
C GLY A 11 14.02 -1.65 7.63
N VAL A 12 15.09 -1.20 8.28
CA VAL A 12 16.39 -0.92 7.62
C VAL A 12 17.08 -2.17 7.04
N ASP A 13 16.58 -3.35 7.39
CA ASP A 13 17.01 -4.67 6.95
C ASP A 13 16.10 -5.25 5.84
N ASP A 14 15.22 -4.42 5.26
CA ASP A 14 14.21 -4.82 4.27
C ASP A 14 13.23 -5.89 4.77
N VAL A 15 13.11 -6.04 6.09
CA VAL A 15 12.14 -6.94 6.72
C VAL A 15 10.83 -6.20 6.93
N LEU A 16 9.71 -6.83 6.56
CA LEU A 16 8.37 -6.29 6.81
C LEU A 16 8.16 -6.14 8.33
N GLU A 17 8.07 -4.90 8.79
CA GLU A 17 7.77 -4.59 10.19
C GLU A 17 6.26 -4.60 10.43
N ARG A 18 5.49 -4.06 9.48
CA ARG A 18 4.06 -3.84 9.65
C ARG A 18 3.33 -3.71 8.32
N SER A 19 2.07 -4.12 8.32
CA SER A 19 1.17 -3.93 7.19
C SER A 19 -0.24 -3.55 7.63
N TRP A 20 -0.94 -2.81 6.78
CA TRP A 20 -2.32 -2.37 6.98
C TRP A 20 -3.13 -2.68 5.75
N GLU A 21 -4.22 -3.44 5.92
CA GLU A 21 -5.15 -3.72 4.82
C GLU A 21 -5.96 -2.48 4.47
N LEU A 22 -6.02 -2.18 3.17
CA LEU A 22 -6.79 -1.08 2.63
C LEU A 22 -8.17 -1.59 2.16
N PRO A 23 -9.25 -0.87 2.51
CA PRO A 23 -10.56 -1.20 1.99
C PRO A 23 -10.61 -0.99 0.47
N PRO A 24 -11.46 -1.74 -0.25
CA PRO A 24 -11.57 -1.67 -1.70
C PRO A 24 -11.91 -0.26 -2.22
N ASP A 25 -12.64 0.54 -1.43
CA ASP A 25 -13.01 1.91 -1.77
C ASP A 25 -11.81 2.88 -1.87
N VAL A 26 -10.68 2.53 -1.26
CA VAL A 26 -9.44 3.34 -1.30
C VAL A 26 -8.65 3.10 -2.58
N VAL A 27 -8.91 1.99 -3.27
CA VAL A 27 -8.14 1.58 -4.45
C VAL A 27 -8.42 2.49 -5.64
N GLU A 28 -9.63 3.03 -5.77
CA GLU A 28 -9.98 3.91 -6.88
C GLU A 28 -9.15 5.22 -6.89
N PRO A 29 -8.99 5.95 -5.77
CA PRO A 29 -8.03 7.05 -5.67
C PRO A 29 -6.58 6.67 -5.98
N LEU A 30 -6.15 5.47 -5.55
CA LEU A 30 -4.76 5.02 -5.73
C LEU A 30 -4.42 4.75 -7.20
N ARG A 31 -5.39 4.32 -8.02
CA ARG A 31 -5.21 4.00 -9.46
C ARG A 31 -4.61 5.13 -10.29
N THR A 32 -4.78 6.38 -9.89
CA THR A 32 -4.19 7.53 -10.61
C THR A 32 -2.69 7.66 -10.35
N HIS A 33 -2.16 6.93 -9.35
CA HIS A 33 -0.82 7.07 -8.82
C HIS A 33 0.02 5.78 -8.87
N VAL A 34 -0.60 4.64 -9.19
CA VAL A 34 0.05 3.33 -9.26
C VAL A 34 -0.37 2.59 -10.53
N ASP A 35 0.53 1.78 -11.09
CA ASP A 35 0.14 0.84 -12.14
C ASP A 35 -0.68 -0.30 -11.54
N VAL A 36 -1.88 -0.49 -12.08
CA VAL A 36 -2.77 -1.59 -11.76
C VAL A 36 -2.79 -2.55 -12.95
N ALA A 37 -2.59 -3.84 -12.70
CA ALA A 37 -2.60 -4.85 -13.76
C ALA A 37 -3.97 -4.88 -14.46
N PRO A 38 -4.02 -5.00 -15.81
CA PRO A 38 -5.27 -5.01 -16.54
C PRO A 38 -6.13 -6.21 -16.12
N GLY A 39 -7.28 -5.93 -15.50
CA GLY A 39 -8.24 -6.94 -15.05
C GLY A 39 -8.12 -7.34 -13.57
N GLU A 40 -7.11 -6.87 -12.84
CA GLU A 40 -6.92 -7.22 -11.43
C GLU A 40 -6.79 -5.98 -10.54
N TRP A 41 -7.39 -6.00 -9.36
CA TRP A 41 -7.25 -4.96 -8.32
C TRP A 41 -5.89 -5.11 -7.59
N VAL A 42 -4.84 -5.44 -8.33
CA VAL A 42 -3.50 -5.72 -7.83
C VAL A 42 -2.63 -4.51 -8.14
N VAL A 43 -2.31 -3.76 -7.09
CA VAL A 43 -1.26 -2.74 -7.09
C VAL A 43 0.08 -3.46 -6.97
N ASN A 44 0.97 -3.27 -7.95
CA ASN A 44 2.37 -3.70 -7.82
C ASN A 44 3.00 -3.04 -6.57
N SER A 45 4.09 -3.56 -6.03
CA SER A 45 4.75 -2.83 -4.94
C SER A 45 5.27 -1.48 -5.45
N TRP A 46 4.70 -0.40 -4.92
CA TRP A 46 5.03 0.99 -5.27
C TRP A 46 5.56 1.73 -4.05
N PRO A 47 6.67 2.47 -4.18
CA PRO A 47 7.19 3.29 -3.10
C PRO A 47 6.18 4.37 -2.71
N MET A 48 6.07 4.63 -1.42
CA MET A 48 5.17 5.63 -0.88
C MET A 48 5.57 7.04 -1.33
N THR A 49 4.62 7.79 -1.86
CA THR A 49 4.77 9.21 -2.23
C THR A 49 3.90 10.09 -1.36
N ALA A 50 4.07 11.42 -1.41
CA ALA A 50 3.22 12.35 -0.67
C ALA A 50 1.73 12.25 -1.05
N GLN A 51 1.44 11.96 -2.32
CA GLN A 51 0.08 11.75 -2.82
C GLN A 51 -0.49 10.42 -2.31
N LEU A 52 0.30 9.35 -2.33
CA LEU A 52 -0.15 8.07 -1.78
C LEU A 52 -0.37 8.15 -0.27
N ALA A 53 0.55 8.80 0.45
CA ALA A 53 0.44 8.99 1.90
C ALA A 53 -0.82 9.79 2.26
N SER A 54 -1.14 10.87 1.55
CA SER A 54 -2.36 11.65 1.84
C SER A 54 -3.64 10.88 1.60
N ILE A 55 -3.62 9.93 0.65
CA ILE A 55 -4.71 8.98 0.45
C ILE A 55 -4.72 8.00 1.61
N VAL A 56 -3.66 7.24 1.88
CA VAL A 56 -3.72 6.07 2.77
C VAL A 56 -3.56 6.36 4.27
N GLN A 57 -3.05 7.53 4.67
CA GLN A 57 -2.79 7.89 6.07
C GLN A 57 -3.98 7.67 7.03
N PRO A 58 -5.26 7.89 6.65
CA PRO A 58 -6.41 7.60 7.52
C PRO A 58 -6.55 6.13 7.93
N TRP A 59 -5.93 5.21 7.18
CA TRP A 59 -5.98 3.77 7.40
C TRP A 59 -4.72 3.19 8.06
N VAL A 60 -3.73 4.04 8.30
CA VAL A 60 -2.48 3.69 8.98
C VAL A 60 -2.53 4.26 10.39
N ASP A 61 -2.29 3.43 11.40
CA ASP A 61 -2.34 3.82 12.82
C ASP A 61 -1.09 4.57 13.29
N GLU A 62 -0.12 4.79 12.41
CA GLU A 62 1.10 5.56 12.65
C GLU A 62 1.36 6.60 11.54
N PRO A 63 2.09 7.70 11.82
CA PRO A 63 2.43 8.68 10.81
C PRO A 63 3.34 8.08 9.74
N ILE A 64 2.96 8.22 8.48
CA ILE A 64 3.77 7.77 7.35
C ILE A 64 4.97 8.70 7.20
N ASP A 65 6.17 8.14 7.33
CA ASP A 65 7.43 8.87 7.17
C ASP A 65 8.03 8.65 5.78
N LEU A 66 7.92 9.65 4.92
CA LEU A 66 8.45 9.61 3.56
C LEU A 66 9.98 9.76 3.50
N THR A 67 10.64 10.11 4.60
CA THR A 67 12.09 10.34 4.62
C THR A 67 12.90 9.05 4.70
N THR A 68 12.28 7.96 5.17
CA THR A 68 12.96 6.68 5.37
C THR A 68 12.93 5.77 4.14
N ASN A 69 12.14 6.10 3.11
CA ASN A 69 11.83 5.22 1.97
C ASN A 69 11.39 3.80 2.38
N SER A 70 10.90 3.64 3.62
CA SER A 70 10.48 2.36 4.20
C SER A 70 9.06 1.95 3.85
N TRP A 71 8.31 2.83 3.20
CA TRP A 71 6.86 2.71 3.05
C TRP A 71 6.49 2.37 1.62
N PHE A 72 5.55 1.44 1.47
CA PHE A 72 5.09 0.95 0.18
C PHE A 72 3.58 0.76 0.19
N VAL A 73 2.98 0.86 -0.99
CA VAL A 73 1.63 0.36 -1.26
C VAL A 73 1.78 -0.85 -2.15
N SER A 74 1.15 -1.96 -1.79
CA SER A 74 1.21 -3.20 -2.55
C SER A 74 -0.14 -3.92 -2.53
N SER A 75 -0.19 -5.09 -3.15
CA SER A 75 -1.32 -6.00 -3.08
C SER A 75 -0.82 -7.40 -2.76
N ALA A 76 -1.46 -8.05 -1.79
CA ALA A 76 -1.22 -9.46 -1.51
C ALA A 76 -2.46 -10.30 -1.79
N GLN A 77 -2.19 -11.56 -2.10
CA GLN A 77 -3.24 -12.57 -2.22
C GLN A 77 -3.57 -13.07 -0.82
N ALA A 78 -4.75 -12.70 -0.31
CA ALA A 78 -5.29 -13.31 0.90
C ALA A 78 -5.96 -14.65 0.53
N THR A 79 -5.46 -15.74 1.12
CA THR A 79 -6.23 -16.98 1.23
C THR A 79 -7.29 -16.77 2.32
N ALA A 80 -8.55 -16.79 1.90
CA ALA A 80 -9.72 -16.73 2.78
C ALA A 80 -9.78 -17.91 3.75
#